data_AF-A0A7Y2CYB7-F1
#
_entry.id   AF-A0A7Y2CYB7-F1
#
_cell.length_a   1.000
_cell.length_b   1.000
_cell.length_c   1.000
_cell.angle_alpha   90.00
_cell.angle_beta   90.00
_cell.angle_gamma   90.00
#
_symmetry.space_group_name_H-M   'P 1'
#
loop_
_entity.id
_entity.type
_entity.pdbx_description
1 polymer ?
#
loop_
_entity_poly.entity_id
_entity_poly.type
_entity_poly.pdbx_seq_one_letter_code
_entity_poly.pdbx_strand_id
1 'polypeptide(L)'
;MHAGHYISGAGHVGLIAWLLLGGLLTREPVPFEVTEVSVISGAEFEALMAAQRPPASVSEVAQPVAPDAPTAAPEVSATQDETITQPPPVQTESPASDPAPEVAEQALPPETQVDDTPPALEEPVGDVAVLVPDVAPTAVPRPVERIAPEPVAQPAPDATPDPVQEEAVSPEAGEEITEAEQQEATAPEEATTEIVTEVASAPRASIRPPGRRPAAPAPQPAAALAPTEPQEDVDAAAIAAAVAAAQA
;
A
#
# COMPACT_ATOMS: atom_id res chain seq x y z
N MET A 1 43.78 -55.18 -4.55
CA MET A 1 43.72 -53.73 -4.28
C MET A 1 43.16 -53.04 -5.52
N HIS A 2 41.85 -52.76 -5.57
CA HIS A 2 41.20 -52.12 -6.75
C HIS A 2 40.22 -51.00 -6.37
N ALA A 3 39.88 -50.87 -5.08
CA ALA A 3 38.90 -49.89 -4.61
C ALA A 3 39.27 -48.45 -4.99
N GLY A 4 40.56 -48.09 -4.95
CA GLY A 4 41.02 -46.75 -5.31
C GLY A 4 40.73 -46.35 -6.76
N HIS A 5 40.85 -47.28 -7.71
CA HIS A 5 40.53 -47.00 -9.12
C HIS A 5 39.03 -46.85 -9.35
N TYR A 6 38.19 -47.62 -8.65
CA TYR A 6 36.74 -47.47 -8.73
C TYR A 6 36.27 -46.15 -8.13
N ILE A 7 36.81 -45.75 -6.98
CA ILE A 7 36.46 -44.48 -6.32
C ILE A 7 36.94 -43.30 -7.18
N SER A 8 38.17 -43.36 -7.70
CA SER A 8 38.72 -42.32 -8.57
C SER A 8 37.96 -42.23 -9.89
N GLY A 9 37.64 -43.36 -10.53
CA GLY A 9 36.85 -43.39 -11.76
C GLY A 9 35.43 -42.86 -11.55
N ALA A 10 34.75 -43.27 -10.48
CA ALA A 10 33.41 -42.78 -10.15
C ALA A 10 33.43 -41.27 -9.86
N GLY A 11 34.46 -40.76 -9.17
CA GLY A 11 34.63 -39.33 -8.94
C GLY A 11 34.79 -38.55 -10.23
N HIS A 12 35.63 -39.03 -11.16
CA HIS A 12 35.81 -38.36 -12.47
C HIS A 12 34.54 -38.38 -13.31
N VAL A 13 33.84 -39.52 -13.38
CA VAL A 13 32.57 -39.62 -14.10
C VAL A 13 31.51 -38.70 -13.47
N GLY A 14 31.45 -38.64 -12.15
CA GLY A 14 30.57 -37.73 -11.42
C GLY A 14 30.88 -36.26 -11.71
N LEU A 15 32.16 -35.88 -11.70
CA LEU A 15 32.60 -34.51 -12.00
C LEU A 15 32.24 -34.13 -13.45
N ILE A 16 32.50 -35.01 -14.42
CA ILE A 16 32.18 -34.77 -15.83
C ILE A 16 30.67 -34.66 -16.02
N ALA A 17 29.89 -35.56 -15.43
CA ALA A 17 28.44 -35.50 -15.47
C ALA A 17 27.90 -34.21 -14.85
N TRP A 18 28.48 -33.77 -13.73
CA TRP A 18 28.11 -32.51 -13.07
C TRP A 18 28.47 -31.28 -13.90
N LEU A 19 29.60 -31.26 -14.62
CA LEU A 19 29.92 -30.15 -15.52
C LEU A 19 28.98 -30.07 -16.73
N LEU A 20 28.54 -31.22 -17.25
CA LEU A 20 27.63 -31.29 -18.40
C LEU A 20 26.18 -30.97 -18.02
N LEU A 21 25.71 -31.43 -16.86
CA LEU A 21 24.31 -31.29 -16.42
C LEU A 21 24.10 -30.24 -15.33
N GLY A 22 25.16 -29.69 -14.72
CA GLY A 22 25.05 -28.71 -13.64
C GLY A 22 24.38 -27.42 -14.07
N GLY A 23 24.57 -27.02 -15.34
CA GLY A 23 23.89 -25.87 -15.94
C GLY A 23 22.37 -26.02 -16.01
N LEU A 24 21.83 -27.25 -16.09
CA LEU A 24 20.38 -27.52 -16.08
C LEU A 24 19.74 -27.28 -14.71
N LEU A 25 20.55 -27.30 -13.64
CA LEU A 25 20.11 -27.04 -12.26
C LEU A 25 20.20 -25.55 -11.92
N THR A 26 20.91 -24.77 -12.73
CA THR A 26 21.00 -23.32 -12.60
C THR A 26 19.68 -22.71 -13.05
N ARG A 27 19.04 -21.92 -12.18
CA ARG A 27 17.83 -21.18 -12.55
C ARG A 27 18.21 -20.05 -13.50
N GLU A 28 17.41 -19.86 -14.53
CA GLU A 28 17.47 -18.67 -15.38
C GLU A 28 17.37 -17.43 -14.46
N PRO A 29 18.26 -16.44 -14.62
CA PRO A 29 18.11 -15.18 -13.89
C PRO A 29 16.77 -14.56 -14.26
N VAL A 30 16.01 -14.12 -13.24
CA VAL A 30 14.74 -13.44 -13.47
C VAL A 30 15.00 -12.20 -14.32
N PRO A 31 14.25 -11.99 -15.42
CA PRO A 31 14.37 -10.76 -16.20
C PRO A 31 14.05 -9.58 -15.27
N PHE A 32 14.96 -8.63 -15.18
CA PHE A 32 14.72 -7.39 -14.46
C PHE A 32 14.38 -6.29 -15.47
N GLU A 33 13.34 -5.51 -15.18
CA GLU A 33 12.96 -4.34 -15.96
C GLU A 33 13.77 -3.14 -15.49
N VAL A 34 14.45 -2.47 -16.42
CA VAL A 34 15.15 -1.22 -16.13
C VAL A 34 14.23 -0.07 -16.52
N THR A 35 13.77 0.70 -15.55
CA THR A 35 13.01 1.92 -15.82
C THR A 35 13.97 3.03 -16.26
N GLU A 36 13.88 3.43 -17.52
CA GLU A 36 14.65 4.54 -18.06
C GLU A 36 14.04 5.87 -17.58
N VAL A 37 14.70 6.52 -16.62
CA VAL A 37 14.33 7.86 -16.15
C VAL A 37 15.23 8.89 -16.81
N SER A 38 14.63 9.76 -17.63
CA SER A 38 15.33 10.90 -18.23
C SER A 38 15.25 12.12 -17.32
N VAL A 39 16.39 12.75 -17.04
CA VAL A 39 16.46 13.99 -16.27
C VAL A 39 16.40 15.17 -17.23
N ILE A 40 15.28 15.91 -17.22
CA ILE A 40 15.13 17.17 -17.97
C ILE A 40 15.59 18.36 -17.12
N SER A 41 16.13 19.38 -17.78
CA SER A 41 16.53 20.62 -17.09
C SER A 41 15.29 21.42 -16.65
N GLY A 42 15.41 22.24 -15.61
CA GLY A 42 14.29 23.08 -15.15
C GLY A 42 13.72 24.01 -16.23
N ALA A 43 14.58 24.52 -17.11
CA ALA A 43 14.15 25.36 -18.25
C ALA A 43 13.35 24.57 -19.29
N GLU A 44 13.70 23.31 -19.52
CA GLU A 44 13.00 22.42 -20.45
C GLU A 44 11.64 21.97 -19.88
N PHE A 45 11.58 21.72 -18.57
CA PHE A 45 10.32 21.48 -17.86
C PHE A 45 9.37 22.68 -17.96
N GLU A 46 9.86 23.89 -17.74
CA GLU A 46 9.04 25.10 -17.90
C GLU A 46 8.56 25.28 -19.34
N ALA A 47 9.40 24.99 -20.33
CA ALA A 47 9.01 25.07 -21.74
C ALA A 47 7.86 24.10 -22.08
N LEU A 48 7.91 22.87 -21.55
CA LEU A 48 6.83 21.88 -21.71
C LEU A 48 5.54 22.34 -21.01
N MET A 49 5.65 22.89 -19.80
CA MET A 49 4.49 23.41 -19.06
C MET A 49 3.87 24.64 -19.72
N ALA A 50 4.69 25.55 -20.24
CA ALA A 50 4.21 26.73 -20.97
C ALA A 50 3.46 26.35 -22.25
N ALA A 51 3.92 25.30 -22.95
CA ALA A 51 3.25 24.78 -24.14
C ALA A 51 1.87 24.16 -23.86
N GLN A 52 1.65 23.65 -22.64
CA GLN A 52 0.36 23.11 -22.20
C GLN A 52 -0.61 24.18 -21.66
N ARG A 53 -0.19 25.44 -21.58
CA ARG A 53 -1.06 26.50 -21.09
C ARG A 53 -2.16 26.81 -22.12
N PRO A 54 -3.45 26.69 -21.77
CA PRO A 54 -4.52 27.05 -22.69
C PRO A 54 -4.44 28.55 -23.04
N PRO A 55 -4.91 28.95 -24.23
CA PRO A 55 -4.93 30.35 -24.62
C PRO A 55 -5.72 31.16 -23.60
N ALA A 56 -5.19 32.32 -23.20
CA ALA A 56 -5.89 33.23 -22.31
C ALA A 56 -7.20 33.65 -22.98
N SER A 57 -8.33 33.22 -22.42
CA SER A 57 -9.66 33.64 -22.85
C SER A 57 -9.78 35.14 -22.58
N VAL A 58 -9.68 35.95 -23.62
CA VAL A 58 -9.99 37.39 -23.57
C VAL A 58 -11.49 37.51 -23.28
N SER A 59 -11.84 37.61 -22.00
CA SER A 59 -13.23 37.81 -21.55
C SER A 59 -13.60 39.29 -21.56
N GLU A 60 -13.14 40.04 -22.56
CA GLU A 60 -13.58 41.41 -22.79
C GLU A 60 -14.77 41.37 -23.75
N VAL A 61 -15.86 40.76 -23.27
CA VAL A 61 -17.16 40.89 -23.92
C VAL A 61 -17.78 42.17 -23.39
N ALA A 62 -18.05 43.12 -24.28
CA ALA A 62 -18.75 44.36 -23.92
C ALA A 62 -20.06 44.01 -23.21
N GLN A 63 -20.17 44.41 -21.94
CA GLN A 63 -21.34 44.13 -21.12
C GLN A 63 -22.55 44.85 -21.73
N PRO A 64 -23.66 44.14 -22.02
CA PRO A 64 -24.86 44.78 -22.55
C PRO A 64 -25.39 45.82 -21.55
N VAL A 65 -25.81 46.98 -22.06
CA VAL A 65 -26.45 48.03 -21.25
C VAL A 65 -27.69 47.44 -20.57
N ALA A 66 -27.72 47.56 -19.24
CA ALA A 66 -28.88 47.16 -18.44
C ALA A 66 -30.08 48.09 -18.74
N PRO A 67 -31.31 47.55 -18.81
CA PRO A 67 -32.50 48.38 -18.97
C PRO A 67 -32.74 49.28 -17.75
N ASP A 68 -33.22 50.50 -17.98
CA ASP A 68 -33.58 51.44 -16.92
C ASP A 68 -34.73 50.85 -16.07
N ALA A 69 -34.42 50.53 -14.82
CA ALA A 69 -35.42 50.15 -13.82
C ALA A 69 -36.13 51.41 -13.27
N PRO A 70 -37.44 51.34 -12.95
CA PRO A 70 -38.15 52.48 -12.39
C PRO A 70 -37.57 52.86 -11.00
N THR A 71 -37.20 54.14 -10.86
CA THR A 71 -36.50 54.79 -9.74
C THR A 71 -37.23 54.79 -8.38
N ALA A 72 -38.38 54.14 -8.24
CA ALA A 72 -39.09 54.14 -6.95
C ALA A 72 -38.65 52.98 -6.06
N ALA A 73 -37.41 53.03 -5.57
CA ALA A 73 -37.02 52.28 -4.38
C ALA A 73 -37.51 53.02 -3.13
N PRO A 74 -38.05 52.35 -2.10
CA PRO A 74 -38.41 53.00 -0.85
C PRO A 74 -37.15 53.63 -0.23
N GLU A 75 -37.26 54.87 0.27
CA GLU A 75 -36.17 55.51 1.03
C GLU A 75 -36.00 54.76 2.36
N VAL A 76 -35.12 53.77 2.35
CA VAL A 76 -34.66 53.10 3.56
C VAL A 76 -33.53 53.96 4.13
N SER A 77 -33.76 54.63 5.26
CA SER A 77 -32.68 55.26 6.02
C SER A 77 -31.81 54.16 6.62
N ALA A 78 -30.77 53.76 5.91
CA ALA A 78 -29.72 52.91 6.44
C ALA A 78 -28.79 53.75 7.31
N THR A 79 -28.87 53.58 8.63
CA THR A 79 -27.75 53.94 9.51
C THR A 79 -26.53 53.15 9.05
N GLN A 80 -25.44 53.86 8.73
CA GLN A 80 -24.18 53.21 8.41
C GLN A 80 -23.68 52.50 9.68
N ASP A 81 -23.36 51.22 9.57
CA ASP A 81 -22.69 50.51 10.65
C ASP A 81 -21.37 51.21 10.98
N GLU A 82 -21.11 51.45 12.27
CA GLU A 82 -19.82 51.96 12.71
C GLU A 82 -18.73 50.95 12.34
N THR A 83 -17.69 51.43 11.67
CA THR A 83 -16.53 50.61 11.32
C THR A 83 -15.84 50.13 12.59
N ILE A 84 -15.90 48.83 12.87
CA ILE A 84 -15.16 48.22 13.97
C ILE A 84 -13.67 48.23 13.61
N THR A 85 -12.89 49.04 14.32
CA THR A 85 -11.43 49.02 14.22
C THR A 85 -10.91 47.73 14.83
N GLN A 86 -10.42 46.81 13.99
CA GLN A 86 -9.74 45.61 14.45
C GLN A 86 -8.40 46.00 15.08
N PRO A 87 -8.09 45.54 16.31
CA PRO A 87 -6.77 45.77 16.90
C PRO A 87 -5.69 45.13 16.02
N PRO A 88 -4.50 45.76 15.90
CA PRO A 88 -3.42 45.19 15.12
C PRO A 88 -3.04 43.80 15.66
N PRO A 89 -2.67 42.85 14.78
CA PRO A 89 -2.24 41.54 15.22
C PRO A 89 -1.03 41.67 16.15
N VAL A 90 -1.09 41.00 17.30
CA VAL A 90 0.05 40.88 18.21
C VAL A 90 1.11 40.03 17.54
N GLN A 91 2.21 40.66 17.13
CA GLN A 91 3.38 39.95 16.63
C GLN A 91 4.11 39.33 17.83
N THR A 92 4.15 38.01 17.89
CA THR A 92 5.05 37.27 18.77
C THR A 92 6.47 37.34 18.23
N GLU A 93 7.46 37.53 19.10
CA GLU A 93 8.87 37.51 18.68
C GLU A 93 9.20 36.15 18.06
N SER A 94 9.85 36.17 16.89
CA SER A 94 10.39 34.95 16.29
C SER A 94 11.40 34.32 17.24
N PRO A 95 11.38 33.00 17.44
CA PRO A 95 12.34 32.33 18.31
C PRO A 95 13.77 32.60 17.82
N ALA A 96 14.71 32.69 18.76
CA ALA A 96 16.13 32.84 18.43
C ALA A 96 16.59 31.68 17.53
N SER A 97 17.45 31.99 16.55
CA SER A 97 18.03 30.97 15.68
C SER A 97 18.85 29.98 16.51
N ASP A 98 18.66 28.70 16.24
CA ASP A 98 19.43 27.61 16.86
C ASP A 98 20.93 27.79 16.52
N PRO A 99 21.87 27.64 17.48
CA PRO A 99 23.29 27.58 17.16
C PRO A 99 23.59 26.52 16.10
N ALA A 100 24.47 26.87 15.16
CA ALA A 100 25.01 25.90 14.21
C ALA A 100 25.72 24.77 14.97
N PRO A 101 25.59 23.51 14.51
CA PRO A 101 26.23 22.38 15.16
C PRO A 101 27.75 22.57 15.20
N GLU A 102 28.35 22.38 16.37
CA GLU A 102 29.81 22.35 16.52
C GLU A 102 30.35 21.12 15.79
N VAL A 103 30.95 21.35 14.61
CA VAL A 103 31.70 20.31 13.89
C VAL A 103 33.01 20.13 14.63
N ALA A 104 33.07 19.12 15.50
CA ALA A 104 34.34 18.68 16.06
C ALA A 104 35.24 18.24 14.90
N GLU A 105 36.39 18.92 14.72
CA GLU A 105 37.43 18.46 13.81
C GLU A 105 37.84 17.05 14.23
N GLN A 106 37.37 16.07 13.47
CA GLN A 106 37.65 14.67 13.73
C GLN A 106 39.16 14.47 13.53
N ALA A 107 39.87 14.22 14.63
CA ALA A 107 41.29 13.89 14.57
C ALA A 107 41.49 12.75 13.57
N LEU A 108 42.45 12.93 12.66
CA LEU A 108 42.84 11.89 11.71
C LEU A 108 43.15 10.61 12.50
N PRO A 109 42.61 9.45 12.07
CA PRO A 109 42.96 8.19 12.72
C PRO A 109 44.47 7.98 12.66
N PRO A 110 45.08 7.33 13.66
CA PRO A 110 46.50 7.03 13.62
C PRO A 110 46.82 6.21 12.35
N GLU A 111 47.93 6.58 11.69
CA GLU A 111 48.49 5.83 10.57
C GLU A 111 48.66 4.37 11.00
N THR A 112 47.99 3.46 10.30
CA THR A 112 48.02 2.02 10.63
C THR A 112 49.33 1.43 10.10
N GLN A 113 50.14 0.85 10.99
CA GLN A 113 51.30 0.07 10.58
C GLN A 113 50.82 -1.19 9.84
N VAL A 114 51.18 -1.27 8.56
CA VAL A 114 50.94 -2.45 7.72
C VAL A 114 52.04 -3.46 8.00
N ASP A 115 51.70 -4.53 8.70
CA ASP A 115 52.55 -5.71 8.83
C ASP A 115 52.39 -6.58 7.57
N ASP A 116 53.50 -7.00 6.95
CA ASP A 116 53.52 -7.90 5.77
C ASP A 116 53.20 -9.37 6.13
N THR A 117 52.87 -9.63 7.40
CA THR A 117 52.47 -10.97 7.85
C THR A 117 51.03 -11.25 7.42
N PRO A 118 50.77 -12.35 6.68
CA PRO A 118 49.41 -12.71 6.33
C PRO A 118 48.57 -12.90 7.59
N PRO A 119 47.36 -12.32 7.68
CA PRO A 119 46.47 -12.55 8.81
C PRO A 119 46.18 -14.05 8.90
N ALA A 120 46.32 -14.62 10.10
CA ALA A 120 45.90 -15.99 10.33
C ALA A 120 44.38 -16.07 10.16
N LEU A 121 43.93 -16.91 9.22
CA LEU A 121 42.52 -17.18 9.03
C LEU A 121 42.01 -17.95 10.25
N GLU A 122 41.11 -17.33 11.03
CA GLU A 122 40.35 -18.06 12.04
C GLU A 122 39.53 -19.15 11.33
N GLU A 123 39.61 -20.38 11.84
CA GLU A 123 38.73 -21.44 11.36
C GLU A 123 37.28 -21.01 11.61
N PRO A 124 36.37 -21.20 10.64
CA PRO A 124 34.98 -20.80 10.81
C PRO A 124 34.44 -21.51 12.06
N VAL A 125 33.93 -20.72 13.02
CA VAL A 125 33.12 -21.25 14.10
C VAL A 125 31.96 -22.03 13.47
N GLY A 126 31.87 -23.31 13.83
CA GLY A 126 31.00 -24.29 13.15
C GLY A 126 29.53 -23.86 13.06
N ASP A 127 28.80 -24.55 12.18
CA ASP A 127 27.40 -24.34 11.82
C ASP A 127 26.55 -23.71 12.93
N VAL A 128 26.32 -22.40 12.82
CA VAL A 128 25.24 -21.76 13.56
C VAL A 128 23.94 -22.25 12.94
N ALA A 129 23.28 -23.17 13.64
CA ALA A 129 21.95 -23.61 13.26
C ALA A 129 21.01 -22.38 13.30
N VAL A 130 20.72 -21.83 12.13
CA VAL A 130 19.63 -20.88 11.96
C VAL A 130 18.35 -21.64 12.31
N LEU A 131 17.74 -21.32 13.45
CA LEU A 131 16.41 -21.84 13.79
C LEU A 131 15.47 -21.42 12.67
N VAL A 132 14.99 -22.41 11.91
CA VAL A 132 13.88 -22.23 10.98
C VAL A 132 12.70 -21.69 11.80
N PRO A 133 11.97 -20.66 11.34
CA PRO A 133 10.77 -20.21 12.03
C PRO A 133 9.82 -21.40 12.24
N ASP A 134 9.46 -21.70 13.49
CA ASP A 134 8.50 -22.76 13.85
C ASP A 134 7.07 -22.48 13.36
N VAL A 135 6.84 -21.32 12.73
CA VAL A 135 5.53 -20.88 12.25
C VAL A 135 5.46 -21.10 10.75
N ALA A 136 4.63 -22.06 10.34
CA ALA A 136 4.28 -22.23 8.93
C ALA A 136 3.62 -20.94 8.40
N PRO A 137 3.93 -20.50 7.17
CA PRO A 137 3.25 -19.35 6.58
C PRO A 137 1.77 -19.70 6.39
N THR A 138 0.89 -19.02 7.12
CA THR A 138 -0.54 -19.06 6.86
C THR A 138 -0.79 -18.38 5.51
N ALA A 139 -1.63 -18.98 4.67
CA ALA A 139 -2.04 -18.36 3.41
C ALA A 139 -2.80 -17.06 3.72
N VAL A 140 -2.16 -15.93 3.45
CA VAL A 140 -2.80 -14.62 3.52
C VAL A 140 -3.49 -14.36 2.19
N PRO A 141 -4.77 -13.95 2.16
CA PRO A 141 -5.42 -13.55 0.91
C PRO A 141 -4.65 -12.40 0.26
N ARG A 142 -4.63 -12.36 -1.08
CA ARG A 142 -3.94 -11.27 -1.79
C ARG A 142 -4.65 -9.94 -1.50
N PRO A 143 -3.91 -8.83 -1.35
CA PRO A 143 -4.51 -7.51 -1.31
C PRO A 143 -5.26 -7.28 -2.62
N VAL A 144 -6.57 -7.03 -2.53
CA VAL A 144 -7.42 -6.65 -3.65
C VAL A 144 -7.99 -5.26 -3.40
N GLU A 145 -8.24 -4.50 -4.47
CA GLU A 145 -8.64 -3.10 -4.37
C GLU A 145 -10.07 -2.92 -3.80
N ARG A 146 -10.91 -3.96 -3.86
CA ARG A 146 -12.33 -3.90 -3.47
C ARG A 146 -12.61 -4.67 -2.19
N ILE A 147 -13.33 -4.02 -1.27
CA ILE A 147 -13.76 -4.58 0.02
C ILE A 147 -15.28 -4.75 -0.01
N ALA A 148 -15.76 -5.97 0.23
CA ALA A 148 -17.19 -6.28 0.25
C ALA A 148 -17.56 -7.14 1.48
N PRO A 149 -18.81 -7.07 1.98
CA PRO A 149 -19.26 -7.90 3.10
C PRO A 149 -19.24 -9.41 2.80
N GLU A 150 -19.44 -9.78 1.53
CA GLU A 150 -19.30 -11.15 1.04
C GLU A 150 -18.09 -11.20 0.09
N PRO A 151 -17.13 -12.10 0.33
CA PRO A 151 -15.95 -12.19 -0.53
C PRO A 151 -16.33 -12.77 -1.89
N VAL A 152 -15.84 -12.14 -2.95
CA VAL A 152 -16.05 -12.61 -4.34
C VAL A 152 -14.78 -13.33 -4.78
N ALA A 153 -14.94 -14.58 -5.19
CA ALA A 153 -13.83 -15.42 -5.64
C ALA A 153 -13.18 -14.87 -6.93
N GLN A 154 -11.91 -15.23 -7.15
CA GLN A 154 -11.19 -14.82 -8.36
C GLN A 154 -11.91 -15.34 -9.62
N PRO A 155 -12.10 -14.49 -10.65
CA PRO A 155 -12.58 -14.91 -11.96
C PRO A 155 -11.73 -16.03 -12.58
N ALA A 156 -12.34 -16.85 -13.45
CA ALA A 156 -11.61 -17.82 -14.27
C ALA A 156 -10.56 -17.11 -15.14
N PRO A 157 -9.43 -17.78 -15.50
CA PRO A 157 -8.33 -17.12 -16.20
C PRO A 157 -8.70 -16.56 -17.59
N ASP A 158 -9.74 -17.11 -18.22
CA ASP A 158 -10.21 -16.70 -19.54
C ASP A 158 -11.42 -15.75 -19.47
N ALA A 159 -11.88 -15.39 -18.26
CA ALA A 159 -13.02 -14.48 -18.08
C ALA A 159 -12.55 -13.02 -17.97
N THR A 160 -13.20 -12.13 -18.71
CA THR A 160 -12.89 -10.69 -18.65
C THR A 160 -13.59 -10.05 -17.43
N PRO A 161 -12.89 -9.26 -16.59
CA PRO A 161 -13.51 -8.60 -15.44
C PRO A 161 -14.53 -7.53 -15.85
N ASP A 162 -15.77 -7.64 -15.36
CA ASP A 162 -16.85 -6.66 -15.56
C ASP A 162 -17.78 -6.64 -14.31
N PRO A 163 -18.28 -5.48 -13.84
CA PRO A 163 -19.29 -5.42 -12.77
C PRO A 163 -20.56 -6.24 -13.04
N VAL A 164 -20.88 -6.57 -14.30
CA VAL A 164 -22.03 -7.39 -14.69
C VAL A 164 -21.56 -8.74 -15.24
N GLN A 165 -22.12 -9.83 -14.72
CA GLN A 165 -21.81 -11.19 -15.19
C GLN A 165 -22.56 -11.51 -16.48
N GLU A 166 -21.83 -11.90 -17.54
CA GLU A 166 -22.38 -12.43 -18.79
C GLU A 166 -21.87 -13.87 -19.02
N GLU A 167 -22.77 -14.80 -19.32
CA GLU A 167 -22.44 -16.20 -19.60
C GLU A 167 -22.06 -16.37 -21.07
N ALA A 168 -21.00 -17.13 -21.37
CA ALA A 168 -20.59 -17.39 -22.74
C ALA A 168 -21.66 -18.17 -23.51
N VAL A 169 -21.97 -17.73 -24.73
CA VAL A 169 -22.91 -18.42 -25.63
C VAL A 169 -22.19 -19.59 -26.29
N SER A 170 -22.50 -20.82 -25.86
CA SER A 170 -21.93 -22.02 -26.47
C SER A 170 -22.63 -22.33 -27.79
N PRO A 171 -21.90 -22.63 -28.88
CA PRO A 171 -22.53 -23.05 -30.14
C PRO A 171 -23.21 -24.41 -29.95
N GLU A 172 -24.54 -24.44 -30.08
CA GLU A 172 -25.31 -25.68 -30.00
C GLU A 172 -25.01 -26.57 -31.22
N ALA A 173 -24.71 -27.84 -30.96
CA ALA A 173 -24.33 -28.80 -31.99
C ALA A 173 -25.56 -29.21 -32.84
N GLY A 174 -25.85 -28.46 -33.90
CA GLY A 174 -26.90 -28.86 -34.82
C GLY A 174 -27.28 -27.94 -35.97
N GLU A 175 -26.93 -26.66 -35.96
CA GLU A 175 -27.38 -25.72 -37.00
C GLU A 175 -26.24 -25.00 -37.72
N GLU A 176 -26.50 -24.73 -39.00
CA GLU A 176 -25.61 -24.16 -39.99
C GLU A 176 -24.93 -22.89 -39.48
N ILE A 177 -23.60 -22.88 -39.60
CA ILE A 177 -22.69 -21.87 -39.05
C ILE A 177 -23.02 -20.51 -39.66
N THR A 178 -23.84 -19.73 -38.95
CA THR A 178 -23.71 -18.28 -39.00
C THR A 178 -22.60 -17.98 -38.00
N GLU A 179 -21.55 -17.25 -38.41
CA GLU A 179 -20.54 -16.72 -37.50
C GLU A 179 -21.22 -15.79 -36.48
N ALA A 180 -21.84 -16.36 -35.47
CA ALA A 180 -22.11 -15.66 -34.23
C ALA A 180 -20.75 -15.42 -33.60
N GLU A 181 -20.39 -14.15 -33.38
CA GLU A 181 -19.20 -13.79 -32.64
C GLU A 181 -19.25 -14.54 -31.30
N GLN A 182 -18.24 -15.36 -31.03
CA GLN A 182 -18.13 -16.08 -29.76
C GLN A 182 -18.04 -15.03 -28.66
N GLN A 183 -19.09 -14.89 -27.87
CA GLN A 183 -19.15 -13.92 -26.78
C GLN A 183 -18.44 -14.53 -25.57
N GLU A 184 -17.38 -13.89 -25.12
CA GLU A 184 -16.59 -14.31 -23.96
C GLU A 184 -17.38 -14.10 -22.67
N ALA A 185 -17.20 -14.99 -21.68
CA ALA A 185 -17.83 -14.83 -20.38
C ALA A 185 -17.19 -13.67 -19.59
N THR A 186 -18.01 -12.85 -18.94
CA THR A 186 -17.54 -11.78 -18.03
C THR A 186 -17.91 -12.10 -16.59
N ALA A 187 -17.09 -11.67 -15.63
CA ALA A 187 -17.33 -11.91 -14.21
C ALA A 187 -16.95 -10.71 -13.32
N PRO A 188 -17.62 -10.52 -12.17
CA PRO A 188 -17.26 -9.49 -11.20
C PRO A 188 -15.82 -9.63 -10.69
N GLU A 189 -15.20 -8.50 -10.40
CA GLU A 189 -13.85 -8.42 -9.83
C GLU A 189 -13.76 -9.05 -8.43
N GLU A 190 -12.59 -9.61 -8.09
CA GLU A 190 -12.28 -10.21 -6.79
C GLU A 190 -12.46 -9.19 -5.66
N ALA A 191 -13.09 -9.59 -4.56
CA ALA A 191 -13.31 -8.73 -3.39
C ALA A 191 -13.03 -9.49 -2.09
N THR A 192 -12.39 -8.79 -1.14
CA THR A 192 -12.07 -9.33 0.19
C THR A 192 -12.92 -8.66 1.28
N THR A 193 -13.07 -9.31 2.42
CA THR A 193 -13.71 -8.71 3.61
C THR A 193 -12.73 -7.94 4.48
N GLU A 194 -11.42 -8.14 4.29
CA GLU A 194 -10.37 -7.67 5.20
C GLU A 194 -9.28 -6.88 4.46
N ILE A 195 -8.88 -5.76 5.05
CA ILE A 195 -7.70 -5.00 4.62
C ILE A 195 -6.47 -5.72 5.16
N VAL A 196 -5.65 -6.27 4.28
CA VAL A 196 -4.38 -6.89 4.65
C VAL A 196 -3.41 -5.80 5.11
N THR A 197 -3.41 -5.49 6.41
CA THR A 197 -2.38 -4.64 7.02
C THR A 197 -1.07 -5.42 7.17
N GLU A 198 -0.05 -4.99 6.44
CA GLU A 198 1.31 -5.51 6.56
C GLU A 198 1.89 -5.24 7.97
N VAL A 199 1.83 -6.28 8.81
CA VAL A 199 2.67 -6.51 10.01
C VAL A 199 2.53 -5.50 11.17
N ALA A 200 1.55 -5.74 12.05
CA ALA A 200 1.51 -5.16 13.41
C ALA A 200 2.19 -6.04 14.48
N SER A 201 3.16 -6.90 14.12
CA SER A 201 3.88 -7.69 15.12
C SER A 201 5.19 -7.02 15.49
N ALA A 202 5.23 -6.41 16.68
CA ALA A 202 6.47 -5.96 17.27
C ALA A 202 7.46 -7.14 17.40
N PRO A 203 8.77 -6.91 17.19
CA PRO A 203 9.77 -7.97 17.35
C PRO A 203 9.74 -8.49 18.79
N ARG A 204 9.55 -9.80 18.97
CA ARG A 204 9.50 -10.44 20.30
C ARG A 204 10.81 -10.29 21.08
N ALA A 205 11.92 -9.99 20.39
CA ALA A 205 13.22 -9.75 20.98
C ALA A 205 13.80 -8.42 20.47
N SER A 206 14.37 -7.64 21.39
CA SER A 206 15.14 -6.44 21.09
C SER A 206 16.63 -6.74 21.23
N ILE A 207 17.44 -6.27 20.30
CA ILE A 207 18.91 -6.41 20.33
C ILE A 207 19.54 -5.45 21.37
N ARG A 208 18.75 -4.55 21.98
CA ARG A 208 19.24 -3.57 22.96
C ARG A 208 19.59 -4.27 24.29
N PRO A 209 20.74 -3.94 24.93
CA PRO A 209 21.14 -4.54 26.20
C PRO A 209 20.05 -4.42 27.29
N PRO A 210 19.85 -5.47 28.13
CA PRO A 210 18.69 -5.62 29.01
C PRO A 210 18.52 -4.54 30.10
N GLY A 211 19.46 -3.60 30.25
CA GLY A 211 19.39 -2.52 31.24
C GLY A 211 18.84 -1.18 30.76
N ARG A 212 18.58 -0.98 29.46
CA ARG A 212 18.10 0.31 28.90
C ARG A 212 16.65 0.27 28.40
N ARG A 213 15.82 -0.63 28.94
CA ARG A 213 14.39 -0.66 28.62
C ARG A 213 13.63 0.23 29.63
N PRO A 214 12.90 1.27 29.19
CA PRO A 214 11.92 1.94 30.04
C PRO A 214 10.88 0.93 30.55
N ALA A 215 10.52 0.99 31.83
CA ALA A 215 9.52 0.09 32.39
C ALA A 215 8.20 0.22 31.62
N ALA A 216 7.60 -0.92 31.24
CA ALA A 216 6.28 -0.92 30.62
C ALA A 216 5.26 -0.32 31.62
N PRO A 217 4.31 0.51 31.16
CA PRO A 217 3.23 1.00 32.01
C PRO A 217 2.47 -0.18 32.63
N ALA A 218 2.10 -0.08 33.90
CA ALA A 218 1.28 -1.10 34.54
C ALA A 218 -0.07 -1.22 33.81
N PRO A 219 -0.55 -2.45 33.54
CA PRO A 219 -1.86 -2.63 32.93
C PRO A 219 -2.93 -2.07 33.88
N GLN A 220 -3.73 -1.13 33.38
CA GLN A 220 -4.92 -0.66 34.09
C GLN A 220 -5.93 -1.82 34.12
N PRO A 221 -6.53 -2.15 35.28
CA PRO A 221 -7.59 -3.13 35.32
C PRO A 221 -8.75 -2.66 34.45
N ALA A 222 -9.15 -3.49 33.49
CA ALA A 222 -10.35 -3.29 32.71
C ALA A 222 -11.53 -3.14 33.68
N ALA A 223 -12.23 -2.01 33.61
CA ALA A 223 -13.50 -1.85 34.29
C ALA A 223 -14.44 -2.96 33.77
N ALA A 224 -14.87 -3.84 34.68
CA ALA A 224 -15.87 -4.84 34.36
C ALA A 224 -17.14 -4.12 33.89
N LEU A 225 -17.49 -4.30 32.61
CA LEU A 225 -18.80 -3.90 32.11
C LEU A 225 -19.84 -4.72 32.88
N ALA A 226 -20.75 -4.02 33.56
CA ALA A 226 -21.90 -4.64 34.19
C ALA A 226 -22.71 -5.44 33.15
N PRO A 227 -23.32 -6.58 33.52
CA PRO A 227 -24.13 -7.34 32.58
C PRO A 227 -25.32 -6.51 32.12
N THR A 228 -25.44 -6.32 30.81
CA THR A 228 -26.65 -5.81 30.17
C THR A 228 -27.79 -6.77 30.47
N GLU A 229 -28.82 -6.30 31.19
CA GLU A 229 -30.07 -7.04 31.34
C GLU A 229 -30.68 -7.31 29.96
N PRO A 230 -31.29 -8.48 29.72
CA PRO A 230 -31.93 -8.76 28.44
C PRO A 230 -33.07 -7.75 28.22
N GLN A 231 -32.90 -6.89 27.22
CA GLN A 231 -33.99 -6.05 26.72
C GLN A 231 -35.08 -6.99 26.18
N GLU A 232 -36.22 -6.96 26.87
CA GLU A 232 -37.45 -7.64 26.45
C GLU A 232 -37.80 -7.20 25.02
N ASP A 233 -38.04 -8.19 24.14
CA ASP A 233 -38.32 -8.03 22.73
C ASP A 233 -39.68 -7.33 22.53
N VAL A 234 -39.66 -6.01 22.65
CA VAL A 234 -40.80 -5.10 22.44
C VAL A 234 -41.31 -5.16 21.00
N ASP A 235 -40.49 -5.63 20.06
CA ASP A 235 -40.84 -5.70 18.64
C ASP A 235 -41.80 -6.86 18.37
N ALA A 236 -41.61 -8.01 19.02
CA ALA A 236 -42.53 -9.14 18.91
C ALA A 236 -43.96 -8.81 19.38
N ALA A 237 -44.08 -8.04 20.47
CA ALA A 237 -45.37 -7.60 21.01
C ALA A 237 -46.05 -6.54 20.12
N ALA A 238 -45.27 -5.61 19.55
CA ALA A 238 -45.77 -4.58 18.64
C ALA A 238 -46.26 -5.17 17.31
N ILE A 239 -45.54 -6.17 16.77
CA ILE A 239 -45.92 -6.87 15.54
C ILE A 239 -47.21 -7.68 15.75
N ALA A 240 -47.36 -8.36 16.90
CA ALA A 240 -48.57 -9.10 17.23
C ALA A 240 -49.80 -8.17 17.39
N ALA A 241 -49.63 -6.99 18.00
CA ALA A 241 -50.69 -6.00 18.14
C ALA A 241 -51.11 -5.39 16.79
N ALA A 242 -50.16 -5.13 15.89
CA ALA A 242 -50.45 -4.63 14.55
C ALA A 242 -51.23 -5.64 13.69
N VAL A 243 -50.89 -6.93 13.79
CA VAL A 243 -51.59 -8.00 13.06
C VAL A 243 -53.01 -8.22 13.62
N ALA A 244 -53.22 -8.07 14.94
CA ALA A 244 -54.54 -8.16 15.54
C ALA A 244 -55.46 -6.99 15.14
N ALA A 245 -54.90 -5.77 15.04
CA ALA A 245 -55.66 -4.59 14.63
C ALA A 245 -56.07 -4.63 13.14
N ALA A 246 -55.33 -5.35 12.29
CA ALA A 246 -55.67 -5.52 10.87
C ALA A 246 -56.76 -6.59 10.61
N GLN A 247 -57.12 -7.38 11.61
CA GLN A 247 -58.13 -8.44 11.52
C GLN A 247 -59.48 -8.08 12.17
N ALA A 248 -59.62 -6.87 12.70
CA ALA A 248 -60.88 -6.30 13.21
C ALA A 248 -61.48 -5.31 12.20
#